data_AF-A0A669PMA2-F1
#
_entry.id   AF-A0A669PMA2-F1
#
_cell.length_a   1.000
_cell.length_b   1.000
_cell.length_c   1.000
_cell.angle_alpha   90.00
_cell.angle_beta   90.00
_cell.angle_gamma   90.00
#
_symmetry.space_group_name_H-M   'P 1'
#
loop_
_entity.id
_entity.type
_entity.pdbx_description
1 polymer ?
#
loop_
_entity_poly.entity_id
_entity_poly.type
_entity_poly.pdbx_seq_one_letter_code
_entity_poly.pdbx_strand_id
1 'polypeptide(L)'
;RKPSGRLEVIQLMEAMDSMLEKAGVDELIGVTGPSQLMKAEQNIYNIVFHELIRQVSVDCKERGQLLSKLRSSFAKSEIGLPCLRYVDLLERIPQQMKTLYKKMMAQRLVDRHITEELLYFKECVAQLASELYEVREHDCKVTKEAEKAQKELAAAMREAEANANLLEQYRELYELQRRRLEDQVLMVAQERDIWSSAVRDLALMDLRDLADLQEETEQFKAILGHVGADIEHLEESSKEKLQIDKCKCKIQKCTLYTLTKDVILHTSLIITYPRGGPTFGGTVSLLLFFQMLKEDVQLYAGETYLAKTESLRSAARIQEHWTELGETVLNRHQDLTGALPPQFTALEEINQSARELYQQYNIRISGNNGKK
;
A
#
# COMPACT_ATOMS: atom_id res chain seq x y z
N ARG A 1 -32.99 -142.80 -41.13
CA ARG A 1 -32.26 -142.52 -42.40
C ARG A 1 -30.79 -142.30 -42.03
N LYS A 2 -29.85 -143.03 -42.62
CA LYS A 2 -28.40 -142.81 -42.44
C LYS A 2 -28.04 -141.43 -43.04
N PRO A 3 -27.62 -140.43 -42.25
CA PRO A 3 -27.22 -139.12 -42.72
C PRO A 3 -25.68 -139.08 -42.81
N SER A 4 -25.14 -139.98 -43.63
CA SER A 4 -23.71 -140.27 -43.73
C SER A 4 -23.28 -140.42 -45.19
N GLY A 5 -23.91 -139.66 -46.07
CA GLY A 5 -23.61 -139.62 -47.50
C GLY A 5 -22.66 -138.48 -47.84
N ARG A 6 -21.75 -138.71 -48.80
CA ARG A 6 -20.79 -137.70 -49.31
C ARG A 6 -21.46 -136.38 -49.72
N LEU A 7 -22.71 -136.44 -50.19
CA LEU A 7 -23.50 -135.29 -50.62
C LEU A 7 -23.86 -134.34 -49.45
N GLU A 8 -24.18 -134.84 -48.26
CA GLU A 8 -24.55 -134.01 -47.11
C GLU A 8 -23.35 -133.24 -46.54
N VAL A 9 -22.15 -133.82 -46.62
CA VAL A 9 -20.91 -133.13 -46.22
C VAL A 9 -20.56 -132.02 -47.22
N ILE A 10 -20.74 -132.25 -48.53
CA ILE A 10 -20.53 -131.23 -49.56
C ILE A 10 -21.53 -130.08 -49.39
N GLN A 11 -22.81 -130.38 -49.10
CA GLN A 11 -23.80 -129.35 -48.80
C GLN A 11 -23.46 -128.55 -47.54
N LEU A 12 -22.90 -129.18 -46.51
CA LEU A 12 -22.45 -128.48 -45.31
C LEU A 12 -21.24 -127.56 -45.59
N MET A 13 -20.31 -127.99 -46.45
CA MET A 13 -19.21 -127.15 -46.92
C MET A 13 -19.72 -125.96 -47.74
N GLU A 14 -20.58 -126.18 -48.73
CA GLU A 14 -21.19 -125.10 -49.53
C GLU A 14 -22.01 -124.14 -48.65
N ALA A 15 -22.73 -124.66 -47.64
CA ALA A 15 -23.47 -123.84 -46.69
C ALA A 15 -22.53 -123.02 -45.79
N MET A 16 -21.42 -123.60 -45.34
CA MET A 16 -20.39 -122.91 -44.58
C MET A 16 -19.78 -121.77 -45.39
N ASP A 17 -19.39 -122.03 -46.63
CA ASP A 17 -18.81 -121.03 -47.52
C ASP A 17 -19.81 -119.90 -47.81
N SER A 18 -21.08 -120.23 -48.10
CA SER A 18 -22.14 -119.22 -48.26
C SER A 18 -22.42 -118.41 -46.98
N MET A 19 -22.34 -119.04 -45.80
CA MET A 19 -22.49 -118.33 -44.52
C MET A 19 -21.31 -117.39 -44.26
N LEU A 20 -20.08 -117.79 -44.58
CA LEU A 20 -18.88 -116.96 -44.43
C LEU A 20 -18.89 -115.77 -45.40
N GLU A 21 -19.30 -116.00 -46.65
CA GLU A 21 -19.45 -114.96 -47.66
C GLU A 21 -20.52 -113.93 -47.26
N LYS A 22 -21.68 -114.38 -46.77
CA LYS A 22 -22.75 -113.49 -46.25
C LYS A 22 -22.36 -112.74 -44.98
N ALA A 23 -21.50 -113.31 -44.14
CA ALA A 23 -20.96 -112.63 -42.97
C ALA A 23 -19.86 -111.61 -43.33
N GLY A 24 -19.46 -111.54 -44.60
CA GLY A 24 -18.49 -110.56 -45.10
C GLY A 24 -17.08 -110.78 -44.56
N VAL A 25 -16.72 -112.03 -44.20
CA VAL A 25 -15.43 -112.35 -43.57
C VAL A 25 -14.23 -111.98 -44.46
N ASP A 26 -14.40 -112.01 -45.79
CA ASP A 26 -13.39 -111.60 -46.78
C ASP A 26 -13.51 -110.13 -47.24
N GLU A 27 -14.64 -109.46 -46.98
CA GLU A 27 -14.82 -108.05 -47.34
C GLU A 27 -14.34 -107.14 -46.21
N LEU A 28 -13.13 -106.63 -46.43
CA LEU A 28 -12.41 -105.63 -45.66
C LEU A 28 -13.33 -104.56 -45.02
N ILE A 29 -13.59 -104.72 -43.72
CA ILE A 29 -13.85 -103.69 -42.68
C ILE A 29 -14.48 -102.39 -43.22
N GLY A 30 -15.71 -102.45 -43.73
CA GLY A 30 -16.43 -101.26 -44.21
C GLY A 30 -17.48 -100.73 -43.23
N VAL A 31 -18.32 -101.62 -42.67
CA VAL A 31 -19.57 -101.17 -42.02
C VAL A 31 -19.86 -101.89 -40.70
N THR A 32 -19.13 -102.96 -40.38
CA THR A 32 -19.35 -103.77 -39.17
C THR A 32 -18.00 -103.90 -38.46
N GLY A 33 -17.88 -103.33 -37.26
CA GLY A 33 -16.58 -103.21 -36.59
C GLY A 33 -15.88 -104.57 -36.42
N PRO A 34 -14.53 -104.63 -36.39
CA PRO A 34 -13.77 -105.90 -36.42
C PRO A 34 -14.20 -106.91 -35.32
N SER A 35 -14.70 -106.42 -34.18
CA SER A 35 -15.23 -107.27 -33.12
C SER A 35 -16.53 -108.01 -33.48
N GLN A 36 -17.38 -107.45 -34.35
CA GLN A 36 -18.64 -108.08 -34.78
C GLN A 36 -18.41 -109.10 -35.90
N LEU A 37 -17.50 -108.81 -36.84
CA LEU A 37 -17.05 -109.75 -37.89
C LEU A 37 -16.47 -111.03 -37.29
N MET A 38 -15.54 -110.91 -36.35
CA MET A 38 -14.95 -112.06 -35.66
C MET A 38 -15.98 -112.88 -34.88
N LYS A 39 -17.01 -112.26 -34.30
CA LYS A 39 -18.11 -112.97 -33.62
C LYS A 39 -19.01 -113.72 -34.62
N ALA A 40 -19.30 -113.13 -35.77
CA ALA A 40 -20.10 -113.77 -36.81
C ALA A 40 -19.39 -115.01 -37.39
N GLU A 41 -18.10 -114.89 -37.70
CA GLU A 41 -17.27 -116.00 -38.19
C GLU A 41 -17.18 -117.15 -37.17
N GLN A 42 -16.90 -116.83 -35.90
CA GLN A 42 -16.84 -117.83 -34.83
C GLN A 42 -18.17 -118.58 -34.65
N ASN A 43 -19.31 -117.90 -34.84
CA ASN A 43 -20.64 -118.52 -34.78
C ASN A 43 -20.88 -119.49 -35.94
N ILE A 44 -20.39 -119.18 -37.14
CA ILE A 44 -20.50 -120.07 -38.31
C ILE A 44 -19.72 -121.36 -38.08
N TYR A 45 -18.47 -121.25 -37.61
CA TYR A 45 -17.68 -122.44 -37.25
C TYR A 45 -18.36 -123.27 -36.15
N ASN A 46 -19.01 -122.63 -35.18
CA ASN A 46 -19.76 -123.34 -34.14
C ASN A 46 -20.91 -124.17 -34.72
N ILE A 47 -21.68 -123.61 -35.66
CA ILE A 47 -22.81 -124.29 -36.32
C ILE A 47 -22.30 -125.52 -37.08
N VAL A 48 -21.27 -125.34 -37.91
CA VAL A 48 -20.69 -126.42 -38.75
C VAL A 48 -20.15 -127.55 -37.87
N PHE A 49 -19.41 -127.22 -36.81
CA PHE A 49 -18.91 -128.24 -35.90
C PHE A 49 -20.01 -128.98 -35.13
N HIS A 50 -21.10 -128.32 -34.75
CA HIS A 50 -22.24 -128.99 -34.11
C HIS A 50 -22.89 -129.99 -35.07
N GLU A 51 -22.99 -129.63 -36.35
CA GLU A 51 -23.51 -130.52 -37.37
C GLU A 51 -22.57 -131.70 -37.66
N LEU A 52 -21.25 -131.49 -37.69
CA LEU A 52 -20.26 -132.56 -37.80
C LEU A 52 -20.36 -133.57 -36.63
N ILE A 53 -20.49 -133.08 -35.40
CA ILE A 53 -20.70 -133.95 -34.23
C ILE A 53 -21.99 -134.76 -34.38
N ARG A 54 -23.08 -134.11 -34.85
CA ARG A 54 -24.36 -134.78 -35.08
C ARG A 54 -24.20 -135.90 -36.10
N GLN A 55 -23.61 -135.63 -37.27
CA GLN A 55 -23.41 -136.62 -38.34
C GLN A 55 -22.58 -137.82 -37.85
N VAL A 56 -21.45 -137.58 -37.19
CA VAL A 56 -20.59 -138.65 -36.66
C VAL A 56 -21.29 -139.47 -35.57
N SER A 57 -22.16 -138.84 -34.77
CA SER A 57 -22.94 -139.52 -33.71
C SER A 57 -23.98 -140.50 -34.27
N VAL A 58 -24.47 -140.30 -35.50
CA VAL A 58 -25.47 -141.19 -36.09
C VAL A 58 -24.86 -142.51 -36.57
N ASP A 59 -23.61 -142.49 -37.06
CA ASP A 59 -22.88 -143.72 -37.42
C ASP A 59 -22.28 -144.43 -36.21
N CYS A 60 -21.70 -143.68 -35.28
CA CYS A 60 -21.13 -144.22 -34.05
C CYS A 60 -21.28 -143.21 -32.92
N LYS A 61 -22.17 -143.53 -31.97
CA LYS A 61 -22.48 -142.66 -30.84
C LYS A 61 -21.26 -142.38 -29.97
N GLU A 62 -20.33 -143.35 -29.80
CA GLU A 62 -19.11 -143.11 -29.02
C GLU A 62 -18.16 -142.12 -29.70
N ARG A 63 -18.02 -142.17 -31.04
CA ARG A 63 -17.19 -141.19 -31.78
C ARG A 63 -17.78 -139.79 -31.71
N GLY A 64 -19.10 -139.69 -31.83
CA GLY A 64 -19.83 -138.44 -31.64
C GLY A 64 -19.68 -137.87 -30.23
N GLN A 65 -19.79 -138.73 -29.21
CA GLN A 65 -19.51 -138.36 -27.83
C GLN A 65 -18.04 -137.97 -27.61
N LEU A 66 -17.08 -138.62 -28.28
CA LEU A 66 -15.67 -138.27 -28.21
C LEU A 66 -15.41 -136.90 -28.85
N LEU A 67 -15.99 -136.59 -30.01
CA LEU A 67 -15.87 -135.27 -30.64
C LEU A 67 -16.57 -134.18 -29.83
N SER A 68 -17.74 -134.48 -29.27
CA SER A 68 -18.44 -133.59 -28.34
C SER A 68 -17.64 -133.36 -27.07
N LYS A 69 -17.02 -134.42 -26.50
CA LYS A 69 -16.11 -134.33 -25.35
C LYS A 69 -14.81 -133.61 -25.71
N LEU A 70 -14.25 -133.79 -26.91
CA LEU A 70 -13.07 -133.05 -27.36
C LEU A 70 -13.41 -131.57 -27.43
N ARG A 71 -14.45 -131.18 -28.16
CA ARG A 71 -14.94 -129.79 -28.21
C ARG A 71 -15.23 -129.24 -26.81
N SER A 72 -15.96 -130.01 -25.99
CA SER A 72 -16.34 -129.60 -24.64
C SER A 72 -15.16 -129.58 -23.68
N SER A 73 -14.13 -130.42 -23.84
CA SER A 73 -12.92 -130.44 -23.01
C SER A 73 -11.94 -129.34 -23.43
N PHE A 74 -11.82 -129.05 -24.73
CA PHE A 74 -11.20 -127.83 -25.24
C PHE A 74 -11.92 -126.57 -24.70
N ALA A 75 -13.22 -126.67 -24.43
CA ALA A 75 -14.01 -125.59 -23.80
C ALA A 75 -14.03 -125.61 -22.26
N LYS A 76 -13.76 -126.74 -21.58
CA LYS A 76 -13.97 -126.91 -20.11
C LYS A 76 -12.73 -127.39 -19.33
N SER A 77 -11.54 -127.46 -19.93
CA SER A 77 -10.33 -127.83 -19.17
C SER A 77 -10.16 -126.90 -17.96
N GLU A 78 -10.30 -127.51 -16.78
CA GLU A 78 -10.20 -126.93 -15.44
C GLU A 78 -8.75 -126.57 -15.04
N ILE A 79 -7.81 -126.69 -15.98
CA ILE A 79 -6.43 -126.23 -15.87
C ILE A 79 -6.13 -125.50 -17.17
N GLY A 80 -5.73 -124.24 -17.04
CA GLY A 80 -5.86 -123.22 -18.09
C GLY A 80 -5.36 -123.64 -19.49
N LEU A 81 -6.27 -123.42 -20.46
CA LEU A 81 -6.08 -123.22 -21.91
C LEU A 81 -5.93 -124.45 -22.78
N PRO A 82 -6.65 -124.58 -23.93
CA PRO A 82 -6.86 -123.50 -24.92
C PRO A 82 -8.16 -123.60 -25.77
N CYS A 83 -9.12 -122.67 -25.59
CA CYS A 83 -10.06 -122.21 -26.64
C CYS A 83 -10.90 -121.04 -26.12
N LEU A 84 -11.34 -121.08 -24.85
CA LEU A 84 -11.86 -119.90 -24.14
C LEU A 84 -10.85 -118.74 -24.19
N ARG A 85 -9.55 -118.99 -24.05
CA ARG A 85 -8.55 -117.91 -24.11
C ARG A 85 -8.40 -117.27 -25.48
N TYR A 86 -8.69 -117.96 -26.58
CA TYR A 86 -8.69 -117.29 -27.89
C TYR A 86 -9.95 -116.44 -28.05
N VAL A 87 -11.13 -116.97 -27.69
CA VAL A 87 -12.39 -116.19 -27.72
C VAL A 87 -12.32 -114.98 -26.78
N ASP A 88 -11.83 -115.15 -25.55
CA ASP A 88 -11.63 -114.08 -24.57
C ASP A 88 -10.57 -113.06 -25.02
N LEU A 89 -9.49 -113.51 -25.67
CA LEU A 89 -8.46 -112.62 -26.21
C LEU A 89 -9.00 -111.80 -27.39
N LEU A 90 -9.81 -112.43 -28.25
CA LEU A 90 -10.49 -111.77 -29.37
C LEU A 90 -11.54 -110.76 -28.91
N GLU A 91 -12.14 -110.94 -27.73
CA GLU A 91 -12.99 -109.90 -27.13
C GLU A 91 -12.19 -108.81 -26.38
N ARG A 92 -11.10 -109.18 -25.71
CA ARG A 92 -10.34 -108.27 -24.84
C ARG A 92 -9.46 -107.28 -25.62
N ILE A 93 -8.83 -107.69 -26.72
CA ILE A 93 -7.95 -106.81 -27.51
C ILE A 93 -8.71 -105.59 -28.07
N PRO A 94 -9.88 -105.74 -28.73
CA PRO A 94 -10.65 -104.59 -29.23
C PRO A 94 -11.15 -103.67 -28.09
N GLN A 95 -11.52 -104.23 -26.94
CA GLN A 95 -11.92 -103.43 -25.78
C GLN A 95 -10.75 -102.62 -25.19
N GLN A 96 -9.56 -103.22 -25.12
CA GLN A 96 -8.34 -102.53 -24.72
C GLN A 96 -7.97 -101.43 -25.73
N MET A 97 -8.05 -101.72 -27.03
CA MET A 97 -7.82 -100.73 -28.09
C MET A 97 -8.81 -99.56 -28.01
N LYS A 98 -10.11 -99.84 -27.77
CA LYS A 98 -11.12 -98.79 -27.57
C LYS A 98 -10.83 -97.94 -26.34
N THR A 99 -10.35 -98.56 -25.25
CA THR A 99 -10.00 -97.85 -24.02
C THR A 99 -8.75 -96.99 -24.22
N LEU A 100 -7.72 -97.52 -24.88
CA LEU A 100 -6.52 -96.78 -25.25
C LEU A 100 -6.85 -95.62 -26.19
N TYR A 101 -7.70 -95.84 -27.19
CA TYR A 101 -8.15 -94.79 -28.10
C TYR A 101 -8.91 -93.69 -27.36
N LYS A 102 -9.83 -94.03 -26.46
CA LYS A 102 -10.53 -93.03 -25.62
C LYS A 102 -9.56 -92.22 -24.77
N LYS A 103 -8.59 -92.87 -24.13
CA LYS A 103 -7.55 -92.17 -23.34
C LYS A 103 -6.69 -91.28 -24.23
N MET A 104 -6.27 -91.76 -25.40
CA MET A 104 -5.49 -90.98 -26.36
C MET A 104 -6.27 -89.77 -26.88
N MET A 105 -7.57 -89.92 -27.16
CA MET A 105 -8.41 -88.79 -27.60
C MET A 105 -8.62 -87.77 -26.48
N ALA A 106 -8.86 -88.23 -25.24
CA ALA A 106 -8.95 -87.34 -24.08
C ALA A 106 -7.63 -86.57 -23.86
N GLN A 107 -6.49 -87.26 -23.97
CA GLN A 107 -5.18 -86.63 -23.86
C GLN A 107 -4.98 -85.57 -24.95
N ARG A 108 -5.27 -85.89 -26.22
CA ARG A 108 -5.15 -84.93 -27.32
C ARG A 108 -6.03 -83.70 -27.13
N LEU A 109 -7.23 -83.87 -26.57
CA LEU A 109 -8.13 -82.76 -26.28
C LEU A 109 -7.57 -81.86 -25.17
N VAL A 110 -7.04 -82.46 -24.09
CA VAL A 110 -6.38 -81.71 -23.01
C VAL A 110 -5.13 -81.00 -23.53
N ASP A 111 -4.26 -81.68 -24.28
CA ASP A 111 -3.05 -81.09 -24.87
C ASP A 111 -3.39 -79.89 -25.78
N ARG A 112 -4.48 -80.00 -26.55
CA ARG A 112 -4.97 -78.91 -27.40
C ARG A 112 -5.42 -77.71 -26.55
N HIS A 113 -6.25 -77.93 -25.52
CA HIS A 113 -6.69 -76.85 -24.65
C HIS A 113 -5.51 -76.18 -23.92
N ILE A 114 -4.57 -76.95 -23.38
CA ILE A 114 -3.36 -76.41 -22.76
C ILE A 114 -2.58 -75.55 -23.76
N THR A 115 -2.45 -76.00 -25.01
CA THR A 115 -1.77 -75.24 -26.05
C THR A 115 -2.48 -73.92 -26.37
N GLU A 116 -3.81 -73.94 -26.48
CA GLU A 116 -4.63 -72.73 -26.70
C GLU A 116 -4.45 -71.73 -25.53
N GLU A 117 -4.54 -72.19 -24.28
CA GLU A 117 -4.34 -71.36 -23.09
C GLU A 117 -2.91 -70.81 -22.98
N LEU A 118 -1.89 -71.61 -23.34
CA LEU A 118 -0.50 -71.15 -23.36
C LEU A 118 -0.26 -70.08 -24.42
N LEU A 119 -0.91 -70.19 -25.59
CA LEU A 119 -0.84 -69.16 -26.62
C LEU A 119 -1.53 -67.87 -26.16
N TYR A 120 -2.72 -67.98 -25.56
CA TYR A 120 -3.42 -66.82 -25.00
C TYR A 120 -2.59 -66.13 -23.91
N PHE A 121 -2.04 -66.90 -22.95
CA PHE A 121 -1.18 -66.35 -21.91
C PHE A 121 0.06 -65.67 -22.49
N LYS A 122 0.69 -66.25 -23.53
CA LYS A 122 1.81 -65.65 -24.23
C LYS A 122 1.44 -64.30 -24.86
N GLU A 123 0.26 -64.19 -25.47
CA GLU A 123 -0.24 -62.93 -26.04
C GLU A 123 -0.47 -61.88 -24.96
N CYS A 124 -1.09 -62.24 -23.84
CA CYS A 124 -1.27 -61.33 -22.70
C CYS A 124 0.08 -60.84 -22.12
N VAL A 125 1.06 -61.74 -21.96
CA VAL A 125 2.39 -61.37 -21.48
C VAL A 125 3.09 -60.43 -22.47
N ALA A 126 2.91 -60.65 -23.78
CA ALA A 126 3.47 -59.76 -24.79
C ALA A 126 2.83 -58.36 -24.75
N GLN A 127 1.51 -58.27 -24.58
CA GLN A 127 0.80 -57.01 -24.41
C GLN A 127 1.26 -56.25 -23.16
N LEU A 128 1.36 -56.94 -22.02
CA LEU A 128 1.87 -56.35 -20.78
C LEU A 128 3.32 -55.86 -20.95
N ALA A 129 4.15 -56.60 -21.68
CA ALA A 129 5.52 -56.19 -21.96
C ALA A 129 5.59 -54.91 -22.83
N SER A 130 4.69 -54.75 -23.82
CA SER A 130 4.60 -53.51 -24.58
C SER A 130 4.10 -52.33 -23.75
N GLU A 131 3.06 -52.52 -22.93
CA GLU A 131 2.54 -51.46 -22.05
C GLU A 131 3.62 -51.00 -21.05
N LEU A 132 4.37 -51.94 -20.46
CA LEU A 132 5.50 -51.62 -19.58
C LEU A 132 6.60 -50.83 -20.28
N TYR A 133 6.83 -51.07 -21.58
CA TYR A 133 7.78 -50.30 -22.36
C TYR A 133 7.29 -48.85 -22.55
N GLU A 134 6.03 -48.66 -22.91
CA GLU A 134 5.41 -47.34 -23.07
C GLU A 134 5.42 -46.53 -21.77
N VAL A 135 5.07 -47.16 -20.65
CA VAL A 135 5.10 -46.52 -19.33
C VAL A 135 6.52 -46.07 -18.97
N ARG A 136 7.54 -46.91 -19.21
CA ARG A 136 8.94 -46.53 -18.94
C ARG A 136 9.40 -45.36 -19.82
N GLU A 137 8.99 -45.33 -21.08
CA GLU A 137 9.31 -44.22 -21.97
C GLU A 137 8.65 -42.92 -21.49
N HIS A 138 7.38 -42.98 -21.09
CA HIS A 138 6.65 -41.86 -20.51
C HIS A 138 7.32 -41.36 -19.22
N ASP A 139 7.65 -42.26 -18.29
CA ASP A 139 8.35 -41.92 -17.04
C ASP A 139 9.70 -41.23 -17.31
N CYS A 140 10.45 -41.67 -18.33
CA CYS A 140 11.68 -41.03 -18.75
C CYS A 140 11.46 -39.62 -19.32
N LYS A 141 10.35 -39.38 -20.02
CA LYS A 141 9.99 -38.04 -20.53
C LYS A 141 9.58 -37.11 -19.39
N VAL A 142 8.68 -37.56 -18.52
CA VAL A 142 8.20 -36.78 -17.37
C VAL A 142 9.34 -36.41 -16.43
N THR A 143 10.27 -37.33 -16.16
CA THR A 143 11.44 -37.01 -15.31
C THR A 143 12.34 -35.94 -15.94
N LYS A 144 12.60 -36.01 -17.25
CA LYS A 144 13.38 -34.96 -17.97
C LYS A 144 12.67 -33.60 -17.96
N GLU A 145 11.35 -33.58 -18.16
CA GLU A 145 10.56 -32.36 -18.11
C GLU A 145 10.55 -31.76 -16.70
N ALA A 146 10.40 -32.59 -15.67
CA ALA A 146 10.47 -32.17 -14.27
C ALA A 146 11.86 -31.60 -13.91
N GLU A 147 12.95 -32.24 -14.34
CA GLU A 147 14.31 -31.72 -14.15
C GLU A 147 14.53 -30.38 -14.86
N LYS A 148 14.00 -30.23 -16.08
CA LYS A 148 14.07 -28.97 -16.83
C LYS A 148 13.31 -27.87 -16.11
N ALA A 149 12.06 -28.14 -15.70
CA ALA A 149 11.24 -27.20 -14.94
C ALA A 149 11.92 -26.81 -13.62
N GLN A 150 12.55 -27.75 -12.92
CA GLN A 150 13.30 -27.48 -11.69
C GLN A 150 14.50 -26.55 -11.95
N LYS A 151 15.25 -26.76 -13.05
CA LYS A 151 16.38 -25.89 -13.42
C LYS A 151 15.91 -24.48 -13.78
N GLU A 152 14.82 -24.36 -14.54
CA GLU A 152 14.22 -23.06 -14.90
C GLU A 152 13.72 -22.32 -13.66
N LEU A 153 13.02 -23.02 -12.75
CA LEU A 153 12.57 -22.44 -11.48
C LEU A 153 13.75 -21.98 -10.60
N ALA A 154 14.82 -22.78 -10.51
CA ALA A 154 16.01 -22.42 -9.75
C ALA A 154 16.76 -21.22 -10.36
N ALA A 155 16.73 -21.05 -11.70
CA ALA A 155 17.27 -19.86 -12.35
C ALA A 155 16.41 -18.63 -12.04
N ALA A 156 15.08 -18.74 -12.19
CA ALA A 156 14.14 -17.66 -11.89
C ALA A 156 14.19 -17.23 -10.42
N MET A 157 14.35 -18.16 -9.48
CA MET A 157 14.52 -17.85 -8.06
C MET A 157 15.80 -17.05 -7.78
N ARG A 158 16.93 -17.44 -8.39
CA ARG A 158 18.19 -16.69 -8.25
C ARG A 158 18.09 -15.28 -8.82
N GLU A 159 17.39 -15.12 -9.95
CA GLU A 159 17.13 -13.81 -10.54
C GLU A 159 16.22 -12.96 -9.65
N ALA A 160 15.14 -13.54 -9.12
CA ALA A 160 14.24 -12.85 -8.20
C ALA A 160 14.96 -12.40 -6.91
N GLU A 161 15.85 -13.24 -6.36
CA GLU A 161 16.68 -12.90 -5.21
C GLU A 161 17.65 -11.76 -5.52
N ALA A 162 18.33 -11.80 -6.67
CA ALA A 162 19.21 -10.71 -7.11
C ALA A 162 18.45 -9.40 -7.29
N ASN A 163 17.25 -9.46 -7.88
CA ASN A 163 16.37 -8.30 -8.06
C ASN A 163 15.87 -7.74 -6.71
N ALA A 164 15.52 -8.61 -5.76
CA ALA A 164 15.13 -8.19 -4.41
C ALA A 164 16.28 -7.48 -3.69
N ASN A 165 17.51 -8.02 -3.79
CA ASN A 165 18.71 -7.39 -3.21
C ASN A 165 19.00 -6.02 -3.84
N LEU A 166 18.81 -5.89 -5.16
CA LEU A 166 18.98 -4.60 -5.85
C LEU A 166 17.91 -3.59 -5.40
N LEU A 167 16.65 -4.00 -5.27
CA LEU A 167 15.56 -3.15 -4.79
C LEU A 167 15.81 -2.66 -3.36
N GLU A 168 16.36 -3.51 -2.48
CA GLU A 168 16.70 -3.11 -1.12
C GLU A 168 17.80 -2.04 -1.12
N GLN A 169 18.84 -2.19 -1.95
CA GLN A 169 19.88 -1.15 -2.10
C GLN A 169 19.30 0.18 -2.60
N TYR A 170 18.38 0.14 -3.58
CA TYR A 170 17.67 1.35 -4.02
C TYR A 170 16.87 1.97 -2.88
N ARG A 171 16.13 1.16 -2.11
CA ARG A 171 15.35 1.62 -0.97
C ARG A 171 16.23 2.33 0.06
N GLU A 172 17.36 1.73 0.43
CA GLU A 172 18.33 2.33 1.37
C GLU A 172 18.82 3.70 0.88
N LEU A 173 19.14 3.84 -0.42
CA LEU A 173 19.57 5.10 -1.01
C LEU A 173 18.45 6.16 -0.98
N TYR A 174 17.22 5.79 -1.30
CA TYR A 174 16.08 6.70 -1.22
C TYR A 174 15.79 7.14 0.22
N GLU A 175 15.88 6.22 1.20
CA GLU A 175 15.73 6.56 2.60
C GLU A 175 16.83 7.52 3.08
N LEU A 176 18.07 7.34 2.63
CA LEU A 176 19.18 8.24 2.95
C LEU A 176 18.94 9.66 2.39
N GLN A 177 18.53 9.75 1.12
CA GLN A 177 18.21 11.04 0.49
C GLN A 177 17.04 11.73 1.19
N ARG A 178 16.00 10.95 1.53
CA ARG A 178 14.84 11.46 2.26
C ARG A 178 15.24 12.04 3.61
N ARG A 179 16.01 11.31 4.42
CA ARG A 179 16.50 11.80 5.73
C ARG A 179 17.27 13.11 5.59
N ARG A 180 18.18 13.19 4.61
CA ARG A 180 18.96 14.44 4.36
C ARG A 180 18.06 15.63 4.03
N LEU A 181 17.02 15.42 3.21
CA LEU A 181 16.07 16.48 2.86
C LEU A 181 15.19 16.86 4.05
N GLU A 182 14.73 15.89 4.84
CA GLU A 182 13.97 16.14 6.06
C GLU A 182 14.80 16.96 7.07
N ASP A 183 16.08 16.65 7.24
CA ASP A 183 16.99 17.42 8.09
C ASP A 183 17.18 18.86 7.58
N GLN A 184 17.36 19.04 6.26
CA GLN A 184 17.48 20.39 5.67
C GLN A 184 16.20 21.21 5.87
N VAL A 185 15.03 20.60 5.67
CA VAL A 185 13.73 21.26 5.90
C VAL A 185 13.58 21.64 7.37
N LEU A 186 14.02 20.78 8.29
CA LEU A 186 14.01 21.06 9.72
C LEU A 186 14.89 22.27 10.07
N MET A 187 16.12 22.33 9.54
CA MET A 187 17.04 23.44 9.78
C MET A 187 16.48 24.77 9.26
N VAL A 188 15.96 24.79 8.03
CA VAL A 188 15.34 26.00 7.45
C VAL A 188 14.08 26.41 8.22
N ALA A 189 13.30 25.45 8.72
CA ALA A 189 12.15 25.76 9.57
C ALA A 189 12.57 26.41 10.90
N GLN A 190 13.64 25.92 11.52
CA GLN A 190 14.20 26.53 12.74
C GLN A 190 14.71 27.94 12.48
N GLU A 191 15.45 28.16 11.39
CA GLU A 191 15.91 29.49 11.00
C GLU A 191 14.72 30.44 10.77
N ARG A 192 13.71 30.00 10.02
CA ARG A 192 12.46 30.76 9.81
C ARG A 192 11.83 31.14 11.14
N ASP A 193 11.77 30.23 12.11
CA ASP A 193 11.13 30.49 13.40
C ASP A 193 11.93 31.51 14.23
N ILE A 194 13.28 31.44 14.18
CA ILE A 194 14.17 32.44 14.78
C ILE A 194 13.94 33.81 14.14
N TRP A 195 13.98 33.91 12.81
CA TRP A 195 13.73 35.17 12.09
C TRP A 195 12.32 35.71 12.38
N SER A 196 11.32 34.82 12.42
CA SER A 196 9.94 35.21 12.75
C SER A 196 9.82 35.72 14.18
N SER A 197 10.57 35.16 15.13
CA SER A 197 10.64 35.67 16.50
C SER A 197 11.27 37.05 16.54
N ALA A 198 12.43 37.23 15.91
CA ALA A 198 13.14 38.49 15.89
C ALA A 198 12.30 39.62 15.27
N VAL A 199 11.58 39.33 14.17
CA VAL A 199 10.68 40.30 13.54
C VAL A 199 9.50 40.64 14.46
N ARG A 200 8.93 39.66 15.17
CA ARG A 200 7.88 39.94 16.16
C ARG A 200 8.38 40.82 17.31
N ASP A 201 9.57 40.50 17.83
CA ASP A 201 10.17 41.26 18.94
C ASP A 201 10.46 42.70 18.50
N LEU A 202 11.00 42.91 17.29
CA LEU A 202 11.22 44.24 16.74
C LEU A 202 9.90 45.01 16.55
N ALA A 203 8.88 44.37 15.99
CA ALA A 203 7.56 44.98 15.82
C ALA A 203 6.91 45.36 17.16
N LEU A 204 7.13 44.56 18.22
CA LEU A 204 6.66 44.88 19.57
C LEU A 204 7.41 46.08 20.16
N MET A 205 8.73 46.17 19.95
CA MET A 205 9.52 47.33 20.37
C MET A 205 9.07 48.61 19.66
N ASP A 206 8.86 48.54 18.35
CA ASP A 206 8.39 49.69 17.57
C ASP A 206 6.98 50.12 17.97
N LEU A 207 6.09 49.17 18.28
CA LEU A 207 4.75 49.49 18.79
C LEU A 207 4.82 50.17 20.16
N ARG A 208 5.72 49.71 21.04
CA ARG A 208 5.93 50.30 22.36
C ARG A 208 6.48 51.72 22.25
N ASP A 209 7.54 51.91 21.46
CA ASP A 209 8.17 53.22 21.29
C ASP A 209 7.22 54.20 20.57
N LEU A 210 6.35 53.71 19.67
CA LEU A 210 5.28 54.53 19.08
C LEU A 210 4.25 54.98 20.14
N ALA A 211 3.89 54.12 21.08
CA ALA A 211 2.99 54.50 22.18
C ALA A 211 3.65 55.55 23.10
N ASP A 212 4.92 55.36 23.43
CA ASP A 212 5.73 56.30 24.23
C ASP A 212 5.83 57.66 23.48
N LEU A 213 6.11 57.68 22.16
CA LEU A 213 6.11 58.90 21.34
C LEU A 213 4.76 59.61 21.33
N GLN A 214 3.65 58.86 21.25
CA GLN A 214 2.30 59.44 21.29
C GLN A 214 1.99 60.07 22.64
N GLU A 215 2.39 59.42 23.75
CA GLU A 215 2.22 59.95 25.09
C GLU A 215 2.99 61.26 25.27
N GLU A 216 4.27 61.30 24.90
CA GLU A 216 5.10 62.51 24.97
C GLU A 216 4.55 63.64 24.09
N THR A 217 3.99 63.30 22.91
CA THR A 217 3.34 64.29 22.03
C THR A 217 2.13 64.93 22.70
N GLU A 218 1.28 64.15 23.37
CA GLU A 218 0.11 64.66 24.09
C GLU A 218 0.52 65.46 25.35
N GLN A 219 1.56 65.02 26.08
CA GLN A 219 2.11 65.78 27.21
C GLN A 219 2.66 67.13 26.75
N PHE A 220 3.46 67.16 25.68
CA PHE A 220 4.00 68.39 25.11
C PHE A 220 2.88 69.36 24.68
N LYS A 221 1.86 68.85 24.01
CA LYS A 221 0.68 69.62 23.60
C LYS A 221 -0.08 70.19 24.79
N ALA A 222 -0.23 69.44 25.89
CA ALA A 222 -0.88 69.93 27.11
C ALA A 222 -0.09 71.09 27.75
N ILE A 223 1.24 70.96 27.85
CA ILE A 223 2.11 72.01 28.38
C ILE A 223 2.03 73.26 27.50
N LEU A 224 2.17 73.11 26.18
CA LEU A 224 2.05 74.23 25.24
C LEU A 224 0.67 74.88 25.26
N GLY A 225 -0.40 74.09 25.46
CA GLY A 225 -1.76 74.61 25.62
C GLY A 225 -1.90 75.53 26.83
N HIS A 226 -1.35 75.12 27.99
CA HIS A 226 -1.31 75.95 29.20
C HIS A 226 -0.49 77.23 28.97
N VAL A 227 0.71 77.07 28.42
CA VAL A 227 1.65 78.13 28.05
C VAL A 227 1.03 79.15 27.06
N GLY A 228 0.21 78.68 26.13
CA GLY A 228 -0.56 79.50 25.19
C GLY A 228 -1.66 80.30 25.88
N ALA A 229 -2.48 79.64 26.71
CA ALA A 229 -3.53 80.30 27.50
C ALA A 229 -2.96 81.39 28.43
N ASP A 230 -1.79 81.12 29.04
CA ASP A 230 -1.08 82.11 29.87
C ASP A 230 -0.63 83.34 29.07
N ILE A 231 -0.27 83.18 27.79
CA ILE A 231 0.06 84.30 26.91
C ILE A 231 -1.18 85.06 26.50
N GLU A 232 -2.25 84.38 26.10
CA GLU A 232 -3.50 85.04 25.69
C GLU A 232 -4.04 85.91 26.82
N HIS A 233 -4.05 85.38 28.05
CA HIS A 233 -4.43 86.14 29.25
C HIS A 233 -3.52 87.34 29.51
N LEU A 234 -2.19 87.21 29.32
CA LEU A 234 -1.26 88.33 29.43
C LEU A 234 -1.51 89.40 28.34
N GLU A 235 -1.73 88.98 27.10
CA GLU A 235 -1.99 89.88 25.98
C GLU A 235 -3.29 90.64 26.17
N GLU A 236 -4.37 89.97 26.59
CA GLU A 236 -5.64 90.61 26.91
C GLU A 236 -5.49 91.61 28.07
N SER A 237 -4.84 91.21 29.16
CA SER A 237 -4.55 92.11 30.29
C SER A 237 -3.73 93.34 29.84
N SER A 238 -2.72 93.15 28.98
CA SER A 238 -1.90 94.25 28.45
C SER A 238 -2.69 95.17 27.51
N LYS A 239 -3.57 94.63 26.66
CA LYS A 239 -4.45 95.39 25.76
C LYS A 239 -5.45 96.21 26.56
N GLU A 240 -6.05 95.63 27.60
CA GLU A 240 -6.94 96.32 28.53
C GLU A 240 -6.22 97.46 29.26
N LYS A 241 -5.01 97.21 29.80
CA LYS A 241 -4.14 98.23 30.40
C LYS A 241 -3.82 99.37 29.41
N LEU A 242 -3.43 99.05 28.17
CA LEU A 242 -3.18 100.04 27.10
C LEU A 242 -4.42 100.85 26.73
N GLN A 243 -5.60 100.23 26.77
CA GLN A 243 -6.87 100.90 26.48
C GLN A 243 -7.26 101.85 27.61
N ILE A 244 -7.04 101.45 28.87
CA ILE A 244 -7.15 102.31 30.06
C ILE A 244 -6.19 103.49 29.95
N ASP A 245 -4.92 103.26 29.59
CA ASP A 245 -3.91 104.30 29.45
C ASP A 245 -4.18 105.26 28.28
N LYS A 246 -4.65 104.77 27.12
CA LYS A 246 -5.14 105.63 26.03
C LYS A 246 -6.32 106.48 26.47
N CYS A 247 -7.22 105.94 27.30
CA CYS A 247 -8.36 106.68 27.84
C CYS A 247 -7.90 107.76 28.83
N LYS A 248 -6.96 107.43 29.73
CA LYS A 248 -6.32 108.38 30.66
C LYS A 248 -5.53 109.47 29.93
N CYS A 249 -4.77 109.13 28.89
CA CYS A 249 -4.04 110.10 28.04
C CYS A 249 -4.98 111.00 27.24
N LYS A 250 -6.12 110.49 26.76
CA LYS A 250 -7.18 111.32 26.15
C LYS A 250 -7.74 112.32 27.16
N ILE A 251 -8.02 111.90 28.39
CA ILE A 251 -8.48 112.78 29.48
C ILE A 251 -7.41 113.84 29.81
N GLN A 252 -6.12 113.46 29.87
CA GLN A 252 -4.98 114.36 30.10
C GLN A 252 -4.81 115.40 28.96
N LYS A 253 -4.99 114.99 27.70
CA LYS A 253 -4.98 115.91 26.54
C LYS A 253 -6.18 116.87 26.57
N CYS A 254 -7.35 116.43 27.00
CA CYS A 254 -8.52 117.30 27.16
C CYS A 254 -8.35 118.33 28.28
N THR A 255 -7.63 118.00 29.36
CA THR A 255 -7.30 118.95 30.44
C THR A 255 -6.24 119.97 30.02
N LEU A 256 -5.28 119.60 29.16
CA LEU A 256 -4.28 120.54 28.64
C LEU A 256 -4.86 121.50 27.59
N TYR A 257 -5.80 121.03 26.75
CA TYR A 257 -6.45 121.85 25.72
C TYR A 257 -7.48 122.85 26.28
N THR A 258 -8.09 122.54 27.42
CA THR A 258 -8.96 123.47 28.14
C THR A 258 -8.14 124.56 28.85
N LEU A 259 -7.00 124.22 29.47
CA LEU A 259 -6.12 125.22 30.10
C LEU A 259 -5.43 126.18 29.10
N THR A 260 -5.18 125.77 27.85
CA THR A 260 -4.53 126.62 26.84
C THR A 260 -5.49 127.56 26.12
N LYS A 261 -6.80 127.27 26.13
CA LYS A 261 -7.81 128.21 25.61
C LYS A 261 -8.22 129.28 26.64
N ASP A 262 -8.12 129.00 27.94
CA ASP A 262 -8.44 129.97 28.99
C ASP A 262 -7.35 131.03 29.21
N VAL A 263 -6.12 130.86 28.68
CA VAL A 263 -4.98 131.77 28.91
C VAL A 263 -4.84 132.90 27.86
N ILE A 264 -5.60 132.90 26.75
CA ILE A 264 -5.49 133.96 25.72
C ILE A 264 -6.58 135.06 25.84
N LEU A 265 -7.61 134.89 26.68
CA LEU A 265 -8.76 135.81 26.74
C LEU A 265 -8.83 136.76 27.96
N HIS A 266 -7.86 136.75 28.86
CA HIS A 266 -7.85 137.69 29.99
C HIS A 266 -6.43 138.12 30.35
N THR A 267 -6.02 139.32 29.93
CA THR A 267 -5.26 140.26 30.78
C THR A 267 -4.99 141.59 30.05
N SER A 268 -5.98 142.49 30.11
CA SER A 268 -5.78 143.93 30.33
C SER A 268 -6.18 144.21 31.79
N LEU A 269 -5.41 145.03 32.51
CA LEU A 269 -5.54 145.44 33.95
C LEU A 269 -4.89 144.54 35.03
N ILE A 270 -3.61 144.82 35.29
CA ILE A 270 -3.02 145.39 36.52
C ILE A 270 -3.74 145.17 37.90
N ILE A 271 -2.99 144.49 38.79
CA ILE A 271 -2.81 144.60 40.28
C ILE A 271 -3.82 143.92 41.24
N THR A 272 -3.45 142.76 41.82
CA THR A 272 -3.02 142.54 43.24
C THR A 272 -2.91 141.03 43.57
N TYR A 273 -1.83 140.61 44.24
CA TYR A 273 -1.61 139.27 44.81
C TYR A 273 -2.32 139.12 46.17
N PRO A 274 -2.74 137.90 46.60
CA PRO A 274 -1.81 137.06 47.38
C PRO A 274 -1.89 135.53 47.13
N ARG A 275 -0.69 134.94 47.00
CA ARG A 275 -0.19 133.74 47.71
C ARG A 275 -1.17 132.58 47.95
N GLY A 276 -1.17 131.63 47.02
CA GLY A 276 -1.58 130.23 47.23
C GLY A 276 -0.93 129.37 46.15
N GLY A 277 0.09 128.59 46.51
CA GLY A 277 0.83 127.75 45.57
C GLY A 277 -0.06 126.62 45.01
N PRO A 278 -0.01 126.31 43.71
CA PRO A 278 -0.67 125.14 43.18
C PRO A 278 0.12 123.88 43.60
N THR A 279 -0.44 123.14 44.57
CA THR A 279 -0.04 121.76 44.88
C THR A 279 -0.40 120.87 43.70
N PHE A 280 0.60 120.68 42.84
CA PHE A 280 0.98 119.45 42.15
C PHE A 280 -0.09 118.33 42.07
N GLY A 281 -1.08 118.50 41.20
CA GLY A 281 -1.92 117.41 40.68
C GLY A 281 -1.15 116.34 39.88
N GLY A 282 0.18 116.48 39.74
CA GLY A 282 1.06 115.48 39.14
C GLY A 282 1.49 114.33 40.05
N THR A 283 1.35 114.44 41.38
CA THR A 283 1.89 113.43 42.32
C THR A 283 1.04 112.16 42.39
N VAL A 284 -0.30 112.30 42.37
CA VAL A 284 -1.22 111.15 42.39
C VAL A 284 -1.13 110.33 41.09
N SER A 285 -0.98 111.00 39.95
CA SER A 285 -0.77 110.34 38.65
C SER A 285 0.57 109.61 38.57
N LEU A 286 1.64 110.17 39.15
CA LEU A 286 2.94 109.50 39.25
C LEU A 286 2.90 108.28 40.18
N LEU A 287 2.21 108.37 41.31
CA LEU A 287 2.05 107.24 42.25
C LEU A 287 1.30 106.05 41.63
N LEU A 288 0.21 106.31 40.92
CA LEU A 288 -0.53 105.27 40.18
C LEU A 288 0.32 104.65 39.06
N PHE A 289 1.15 105.46 38.39
CA PHE A 289 2.09 104.99 37.39
C PHE A 289 3.19 104.09 37.98
N PHE A 290 3.74 104.45 39.15
CA PHE A 290 4.71 103.61 39.85
C PHE A 290 4.10 102.30 40.38
N GLN A 291 2.84 102.32 40.82
CA GLN A 291 2.12 101.11 41.23
C GLN A 291 1.93 100.15 40.04
N MET A 292 1.51 100.68 38.88
CA MET A 292 1.36 99.92 37.65
C MET A 292 2.69 99.36 37.15
N LEU A 293 3.76 100.16 37.18
CA LEU A 293 5.11 99.70 36.85
C LEU A 293 5.60 98.62 37.82
N LYS A 294 5.23 98.68 39.10
CA LYS A 294 5.59 97.66 40.08
C LYS A 294 4.89 96.34 39.81
N GLU A 295 3.60 96.37 39.47
CA GLU A 295 2.83 95.19 39.07
C GLU A 295 3.36 94.59 37.75
N ASP A 296 3.71 95.43 36.76
CA ASP A 296 4.31 94.98 35.50
C ASP A 296 5.73 94.41 35.73
N VAL A 297 6.54 95.02 36.60
CA VAL A 297 7.85 94.47 36.98
C VAL A 297 7.70 93.13 37.70
N GLN A 298 6.67 92.95 38.53
CA GLN A 298 6.38 91.66 39.18
C GLN A 298 5.93 90.56 38.20
N LEU A 299 5.30 90.92 37.07
CA LEU A 299 4.96 89.98 36.00
C LEU A 299 6.18 89.45 35.24
N TYR A 300 7.23 90.28 35.10
CA TYR A 300 8.48 89.92 34.42
C TYR A 300 9.62 89.53 35.38
N ALA A 301 9.43 89.68 36.69
CA ALA A 301 10.37 89.28 37.73
C ALA A 301 9.62 88.76 38.97
N GLY A 302 9.62 87.44 39.16
CA GLY A 302 8.93 86.79 40.29
C GLY A 302 8.55 85.32 40.02
N GLU A 303 7.66 84.79 40.86
CA GLU A 303 7.19 83.39 40.82
C GLU A 303 6.46 83.04 39.52
N THR A 304 5.68 83.97 38.95
CA THR A 304 4.97 83.79 37.67
C THR A 304 5.90 83.70 36.48
N TYR A 305 6.99 84.48 36.46
CA TYR A 305 8.05 84.35 35.46
C TYR A 305 8.75 83.00 35.59
N LEU A 306 9.11 82.60 36.82
CA LEU A 306 9.73 81.31 37.10
C LEU A 306 8.85 80.14 36.64
N ALA A 307 7.57 80.11 37.01
CA ALA A 307 6.62 79.07 36.61
C ALA A 307 6.53 78.91 35.07
N LYS A 308 6.54 80.03 34.32
CA LYS A 308 6.54 80.01 32.85
C LYS A 308 7.86 79.51 32.27
N THR A 309 8.99 79.92 32.85
CA THR A 309 10.31 79.39 32.44
C THR A 309 10.48 77.91 32.77
N GLU A 310 9.91 77.44 33.88
CA GLU A 310 9.91 76.02 34.26
C GLU A 310 9.02 75.19 33.34
N SER A 311 7.82 75.67 33.02
CA SER A 311 6.91 75.03 32.06
C SER A 311 7.55 74.86 30.68
N LEU A 312 8.23 75.91 30.17
CA LEU A 312 9.02 75.81 28.93
C LEU A 312 10.19 74.84 29.02
N ARG A 313 10.90 74.85 30.14
CA ARG A 313 12.04 73.94 30.33
C ARG A 313 11.56 72.49 30.36
N SER A 314 10.39 72.22 30.94
CA SER A 314 9.73 70.92 30.89
C SER A 314 9.32 70.55 29.46
N ALA A 315 8.75 71.48 28.70
CA ALA A 315 8.43 71.25 27.28
C ALA A 315 9.69 70.94 26.44
N ALA A 316 10.79 71.66 26.68
CA ALA A 316 12.05 71.43 25.98
C ALA A 316 12.67 70.05 26.31
N ARG A 317 12.54 69.60 27.57
CA ARG A 317 12.97 68.26 27.99
C ARG A 317 12.18 67.15 27.32
N ILE A 318 10.86 67.31 27.24
CA ILE A 318 9.98 66.37 26.54
C ILE A 318 10.33 66.35 25.04
N GLN A 319 10.55 67.52 24.44
CA GLN A 319 10.96 67.59 23.04
C GLN A 319 12.28 66.85 22.78
N GLU A 320 13.29 67.06 23.63
CA GLU A 320 14.58 66.37 23.53
C GLU A 320 14.41 64.85 23.62
N HIS A 321 13.64 64.36 24.59
CA HIS A 321 13.37 62.93 24.74
C HIS A 321 12.57 62.36 23.56
N TRP A 322 11.58 63.08 23.05
CA TRP A 322 10.81 62.71 21.87
C TRP A 322 11.67 62.66 20.61
N THR A 323 12.62 63.58 20.45
CA THR A 323 13.61 63.55 19.36
C THR A 323 14.48 62.31 19.44
N GLU A 324 15.07 62.03 20.61
CA GLU A 324 15.92 60.86 20.81
C GLU A 324 15.16 59.56 20.50
N LEU A 325 13.95 59.44 21.03
CA LEU A 325 13.11 58.26 20.79
C LEU A 325 12.74 58.13 19.31
N GLY A 326 12.36 59.23 18.65
CA GLY A 326 12.07 59.25 17.21
C GLY A 326 13.27 58.85 16.35
N GLU A 327 14.47 59.34 16.66
CA GLU A 327 15.70 58.93 16.00
C GLU A 327 16.00 57.45 16.22
N THR A 328 15.83 56.92 17.43
CA THR A 328 16.07 55.49 17.69
C THR A 328 15.14 54.58 16.90
N VAL A 329 13.84 54.93 16.79
CA VAL A 329 12.88 54.18 15.99
C VAL A 329 13.27 54.24 14.52
N LEU A 330 13.49 55.43 13.96
CA LEU A 330 13.81 55.59 12.54
C LEU A 330 15.13 54.92 12.15
N ASN A 331 16.12 54.89 13.05
CA ASN A 331 17.38 54.19 12.82
C ASN A 331 17.23 52.66 12.75
N ARG A 332 16.20 52.07 13.36
CA ARG A 332 15.92 50.63 13.21
C ARG A 332 15.32 50.26 11.85
N HIS A 333 14.74 51.25 11.15
CA HIS A 333 14.05 51.07 9.85
C HIS A 333 14.90 51.50 8.66
N GLN A 334 16.23 51.41 8.77
CA GLN A 334 17.13 51.64 7.64
C GLN A 334 16.89 50.61 6.53
N ASP A 335 17.04 51.04 5.28
CA ASP A 335 16.93 50.12 4.16
C ASP A 335 18.15 49.17 4.08
N LEU A 336 18.10 48.20 3.17
CA LEU A 336 19.20 47.24 2.94
C LEU A 336 20.52 47.91 2.51
N THR A 337 20.49 49.17 2.08
CA THR A 337 21.66 49.98 1.71
C THR A 337 22.15 50.91 2.82
N GLY A 338 21.44 50.95 3.95
CA GLY A 338 21.69 51.84 5.09
C GLY A 338 21.09 53.24 4.93
N ALA A 339 20.23 53.47 3.93
CA ALA A 339 19.59 54.76 3.73
C ALA A 339 18.52 55.00 4.81
N LEU A 340 18.48 56.24 5.31
CA LEU A 340 17.52 56.66 6.33
C LEU A 340 16.12 56.88 5.72
N PRO A 341 15.06 56.60 6.48
CA PRO A 341 13.69 56.87 6.03
C PRO A 341 13.45 58.37 5.76
N PRO A 342 12.56 58.73 4.82
CA PRO A 342 12.18 60.13 4.57
C PRO A 342 11.58 60.82 5.80
N GLN A 343 11.08 60.06 6.77
CA GLN A 343 10.58 60.59 8.04
C GLN A 343 11.69 61.24 8.89
N PHE A 344 12.97 60.92 8.64
CA PHE A 344 14.09 61.52 9.36
C PHE A 344 14.23 63.01 9.03
N THR A 345 14.01 63.41 7.77
CA THR A 345 14.03 64.84 7.39
C THR A 345 12.86 65.59 8.02
N ALA A 346 11.68 64.97 8.10
CA ALA A 346 10.54 65.56 8.78
C ALA A 346 10.80 65.76 10.28
N LEU A 347 11.50 64.82 10.94
CA LEU A 347 11.90 64.93 12.34
C LEU A 347 12.84 66.12 12.57
N GLU A 348 13.84 66.30 11.71
CA GLU A 348 14.76 67.45 11.75
C GLU A 348 14.03 68.79 11.56
N GLU A 349 13.10 68.86 10.62
CA GLU A 349 12.28 70.06 10.36
C GLU A 349 11.40 70.43 11.57
N ILE A 350 10.77 69.44 12.20
CA ILE A 350 9.96 69.62 13.42
C ILE A 350 10.84 70.15 14.56
N ASN A 351 12.02 69.55 14.76
CA ASN A 351 12.95 69.97 15.80
C ASN A 351 13.46 71.40 15.60
N GLN A 352 13.76 71.77 14.35
CA GLN A 352 14.18 73.12 14.02
C GLN A 352 13.05 74.13 14.31
N SER A 353 11.83 73.81 13.87
CA SER A 353 10.64 74.64 14.11
C SER A 353 10.36 74.82 15.61
N ALA A 354 10.47 73.75 16.39
CA ALA A 354 10.24 73.80 17.84
C ALA A 354 11.33 74.60 18.59
N ARG A 355 12.60 74.52 18.16
CA ARG A 355 13.68 75.39 18.69
C ARG A 355 13.41 76.86 18.43
N GLU A 356 12.93 77.21 17.24
CA GLU A 356 12.57 78.59 16.90
C GLU A 356 11.40 79.10 17.75
N LEU A 357 10.36 78.28 17.94
CA LEU A 357 9.24 78.61 18.83
C LEU A 357 9.70 78.82 20.27
N TYR A 358 10.56 77.93 20.80
CA TYR A 358 11.13 78.08 22.13
C TYR A 358 11.89 79.40 22.28
N GLN A 359 12.72 79.77 21.30
CA GLN A 359 13.46 81.04 21.30
C GLN A 359 12.52 82.25 21.31
N GLN A 360 11.51 82.26 20.43
CA GLN A 360 10.54 83.35 20.37
C GLN A 360 9.77 83.51 21.68
N TYR A 361 9.36 82.39 22.28
CA TYR A 361 8.57 82.38 23.49
C TYR A 361 9.41 82.79 24.72
N ASN A 362 10.67 82.36 24.78
CA ASN A 362 11.63 82.80 25.80
C ASN A 362 11.90 84.32 25.73
N ILE A 363 11.97 84.89 24.52
CA ILE A 363 12.07 86.35 24.32
C ILE A 363 10.83 87.07 24.86
N ARG A 364 9.62 86.54 24.59
CA ARG A 364 8.36 87.13 25.09
C ARG A 364 8.27 87.10 26.62
N ILE A 365 8.65 86.00 27.25
CA ILE A 365 8.61 85.88 28.72
C ILE A 365 9.67 86.72 29.41
N SER A 366 10.87 86.84 28.83
CA SER A 366 11.92 87.72 29.36
C SER A 366 11.61 89.21 29.21
N GLY A 367 10.51 89.59 28.52
CA GLY A 367 10.14 90.98 28.29
C GLY A 367 11.16 91.76 27.44
N ASN A 368 12.12 91.04 26.86
CA ASN A 368 13.25 91.61 26.17
C ASN A 368 12.83 91.85 24.71
N ASN A 369 12.07 92.92 24.47
CA ASN A 369 11.67 93.34 23.14
C ASN A 369 12.94 93.65 22.32
N GLY A 370 13.42 92.66 21.58
CA GLY A 370 14.70 92.65 20.92
C GLY A 370 15.00 93.97 20.22
N LYS A 371 15.99 94.70 20.73
CA LYS A 371 16.73 95.68 19.92
C LYS A 371 17.94 94.98 19.34
N LYS A 372 17.82 94.55 18.10
CA LYS A 372 18.91 94.67 17.13
C LYS A 372 18.41 95.53 15.98
#